data_AF-A0A9X1XEC7-F1
#
_entry.id   AF-A0A9X1XEC7-F1
#
_cell.length_a   1.000
_cell.length_b   1.000
_cell.length_c   1.000
_cell.angle_alpha   90.00
_cell.angle_beta   90.00
_cell.angle_gamma   90.00
#
_symmetry.space_group_name_H-M   'P 1'
#
loop_
_entity.id
_entity.type
_entity.pdbx_description
1 polymer ?
#
loop_
_entity_poly.entity_id
_entity_poly.type
_entity_poly.pdbx_seq_one_letter_code
_entity_poly.pdbx_strand_id
1 'polypeptide(L)'
;MLDILSNGTDWNDHPVPITTLIKKLKEKPLDPIYESMGNFIVKVNPVTDAQHDIRHKGCTQFFGHFATIPFVFNIITDEKVVIEELTKAIRMNQQRLDYEALKNHTSMY
;
A
#
# COMPACT_ATOMS: atom_id res chain seq x y z
N MET A 1 -5.09 16.48 1.31
CA MET A 1 -4.99 16.07 -0.10
C MET A 1 -4.96 14.56 -0.12
N LEU A 2 -5.79 14.01 -0.99
CA LEU A 2 -5.87 12.58 -1.22
C LEU A 2 -5.88 12.34 -2.72
N ASP A 3 -4.88 11.61 -3.20
CA ASP A 3 -4.73 11.21 -4.59
C ASP A 3 -4.69 9.69 -4.66
N ILE A 4 -5.64 9.10 -5.37
CA ILE A 4 -5.76 7.64 -5.52
C ILE A 4 -5.40 7.31 -6.95
N LEU A 5 -4.14 6.94 -7.16
CA LEU A 5 -3.62 6.57 -8.49
C LEU A 5 -4.13 5.21 -8.92
N SER A 6 -4.15 4.25 -8.00
CA SER A 6 -4.81 2.96 -8.17
C SER A 6 -5.34 2.45 -6.83
N ASN A 7 -6.48 1.78 -6.87
CA ASN A 7 -7.05 1.07 -5.72
C ASN A 7 -8.11 0.11 -6.23
N GLY A 8 -7.74 -1.09 -6.66
CA GLY A 8 -8.67 -1.96 -7.39
C GLY A 8 -7.99 -3.16 -8.03
N THR A 9 -8.69 -3.79 -8.97
CA THR A 9 -8.27 -5.03 -9.63
C THR A 9 -7.10 -4.87 -10.59
N ASP A 10 -6.94 -3.68 -11.14
CA ASP A 10 -5.87 -3.30 -12.06
C ASP A 10 -5.35 -1.91 -11.69
N TRP A 11 -4.13 -1.58 -12.12
CA TRP A 11 -3.51 -0.27 -12.01
C TRP A 11 -4.27 0.80 -12.80
N ASN A 12 -4.95 0.42 -13.88
CA ASN A 12 -5.70 1.33 -14.76
C ASN A 12 -7.21 1.34 -14.50
N ASP A 13 -7.69 0.54 -13.55
CA ASP A 13 -9.12 0.44 -13.24
C ASP A 13 -9.60 1.66 -12.45
N HIS A 14 -10.92 1.92 -12.49
CA HIS A 14 -11.51 2.97 -11.67
C HIS A 14 -11.26 2.68 -10.17
N PRO A 15 -10.58 3.57 -9.44
CA PRO A 15 -10.24 3.29 -8.06
C PRO A 15 -11.48 3.19 -7.18
N VAL A 16 -11.55 2.14 -6.37
CA VAL A 16 -12.58 1.99 -5.34
C VAL A 16 -12.24 2.85 -4.11
N PRO A 17 -13.20 3.10 -3.19
CA PRO A 17 -12.93 3.87 -1.98
C PRO A 17 -11.89 3.20 -1.06
N ILE A 18 -11.17 4.03 -0.27
CA ILE A 18 -10.19 3.57 0.73
C ILE A 18 -10.80 2.57 1.73
N THR A 19 -12.07 2.75 2.08
CA THR A 19 -12.78 1.84 2.99
C THR A 19 -12.78 0.39 2.47
N THR A 20 -12.79 0.20 1.14
CA THR A 20 -12.63 -1.12 0.52
C THR A 20 -11.22 -1.67 0.72
N LEU A 21 -10.17 -0.85 0.56
CA LEU A 21 -8.79 -1.26 0.84
C LEU A 21 -8.63 -1.68 2.30
N ILE A 22 -9.13 -0.87 3.25
CA ILE A 22 -9.09 -1.20 4.68
C ILE A 22 -9.79 -2.53 4.97
N LYS A 23 -10.94 -2.79 4.32
CA LYS A 23 -11.62 -4.08 4.43
C LYS A 23 -10.75 -5.22 3.90
N LYS A 24 -10.15 -5.07 2.72
CA LYS A 24 -9.26 -6.09 2.13
C LYS A 24 -8.02 -6.35 2.98
N LEU A 25 -7.41 -5.31 3.56
CA LEU A 25 -6.28 -5.44 4.50
C LEU A 25 -6.63 -6.27 5.74
N LYS A 26 -7.90 -6.34 6.15
CA LYS A 26 -8.34 -7.22 7.24
C LYS A 26 -8.53 -8.68 6.80
N GLU A 27 -8.87 -8.90 5.54
CA GLU A 27 -9.35 -10.19 5.02
C GLU A 27 -8.28 -10.99 4.27
N LYS A 28 -7.33 -10.31 3.62
CA LYS A 28 -6.37 -10.92 2.68
C LYS A 28 -4.94 -10.47 2.97
N PRO A 29 -3.93 -11.35 2.89
CA PRO A 29 -2.56 -10.97 3.19
C PRO A 29 -1.98 -10.12 2.05
N LEU A 30 -1.20 -9.12 2.43
CA LEU A 30 -0.36 -8.37 1.50
C LEU A 30 0.74 -9.26 0.93
N ASP A 31 1.26 -8.89 -0.24
CA ASP A 31 2.38 -9.59 -0.87
C ASP A 31 3.72 -9.14 -0.25
N PRO A 32 4.44 -10.04 0.47
CA PRO A 32 5.69 -9.68 1.15
C PRO A 32 6.81 -9.17 0.23
N ILE A 33 6.75 -9.37 -1.08
CA ILE A 33 7.77 -8.85 -2.02
C ILE A 33 7.93 -7.32 -1.91
N TYR A 34 6.84 -6.61 -1.57
CA TYR A 34 6.82 -5.15 -1.39
C TYR A 34 7.50 -4.67 -0.11
N GLU A 35 7.90 -5.57 0.81
CA GLU A 35 8.77 -5.19 1.94
C GLU A 35 10.08 -4.57 1.43
N SER A 36 10.66 -5.15 0.38
CA SER A 36 11.92 -4.68 -0.23
C SER A 36 11.80 -3.33 -0.95
N MET A 37 10.58 -2.92 -1.31
CA MET A 37 10.32 -1.73 -2.11
C MET A 37 9.98 -0.49 -1.27
N GLY A 38 10.11 -0.57 0.05
CA GLY A 38 9.68 0.51 0.97
C GLY A 38 8.58 0.08 1.93
N ASN A 39 8.35 -1.23 2.07
CA ASN A 39 7.49 -1.80 3.10
C ASN A 39 6.09 -1.17 3.14
N PHE A 40 5.51 -1.07 1.93
CA PHE A 40 4.19 -0.53 1.60
C PHE A 40 3.96 0.95 1.90
N ILE A 41 4.89 1.63 2.58
CA ILE A 41 4.69 2.99 3.10
C ILE A 41 5.97 3.79 2.88
N VAL A 42 5.94 4.72 1.92
CA VAL A 42 7.08 5.54 1.52
C VAL A 42 6.75 7.02 1.73
N LYS A 43 7.73 7.79 2.19
CA LYS A 43 7.62 9.26 2.21
C LYS A 43 8.00 9.78 0.84
N VAL A 44 7.09 10.51 0.19
CA VAL A 44 7.35 11.08 -1.13
C VAL A 44 8.41 12.17 -0.99
N ASN A 45 9.55 11.99 -1.65
CA ASN A 45 10.62 12.98 -1.68
C ASN A 45 10.75 13.54 -3.10
N PRO A 46 10.29 14.77 -3.35
CA PRO A 46 10.29 15.36 -4.68
C PRO A 46 11.70 15.65 -5.22
N VAL A 47 12.73 15.58 -4.39
CA VAL A 47 14.13 15.81 -4.82
C VAL A 47 14.74 14.56 -5.46
N THR A 48 14.31 13.38 -5.03
CA THR A 48 14.85 12.09 -5.52
C THR A 48 13.90 11.39 -6.48
N ASP A 49 12.60 11.68 -6.40
CA ASP A 49 11.58 10.98 -7.16
C ASP A 49 11.15 11.83 -8.36
N ALA A 50 11.91 11.76 -9.45
CA ALA A 50 11.64 12.51 -10.69
C ALA A 50 10.26 12.24 -11.33
N GLN A 51 9.53 11.23 -10.83
CA GLN A 51 8.20 10.84 -11.29
C GLN A 51 7.06 11.42 -10.43
N HIS A 52 7.36 12.04 -9.28
CA HIS A 52 6.34 12.59 -8.39
C HIS A 52 6.09 14.08 -8.65
N ASP A 53 4.81 14.43 -8.78
CA ASP A 53 4.35 15.79 -8.88
C ASP A 53 4.81 16.60 -7.66
N ILE A 54 5.25 17.85 -7.86
CA ILE A 54 5.65 18.75 -6.76
C ILE A 54 4.54 18.90 -5.70
N ARG A 55 3.27 18.75 -6.10
CA ARG A 55 2.10 18.73 -5.21
C ARG A 55 2.15 17.61 -4.18
N HIS A 56 2.83 16.50 -4.47
CA HIS A 56 2.99 15.36 -3.55
C HIS A 56 4.12 15.57 -2.52
N LYS A 57 4.82 16.70 -2.53
CA LYS A 57 5.88 17.01 -1.54
C LYS A 57 5.36 16.90 -0.12
N GLY A 58 6.00 16.05 0.69
CA GLY A 58 5.64 15.84 2.10
C GLY A 58 4.46 14.88 2.30
N CYS A 59 3.90 14.32 1.23
CA CYS A 59 2.89 13.27 1.31
C CYS A 59 3.51 11.92 1.70
N THR A 60 2.66 11.02 2.16
CA THR A 60 2.96 9.60 2.33
C THR A 60 2.31 8.84 1.19
N GLN A 61 3.09 8.00 0.53
CA GLN A 61 2.63 7.07 -0.47
C GLN A 61 2.43 5.70 0.17
N PHE A 62 1.25 5.12 -0.07
CA PHE A 62 0.92 3.74 0.26
C PHE A 62 0.81 2.98 -1.04
N PHE A 63 1.64 1.95 -1.22
CA PHE A 63 1.56 1.15 -2.44
C PHE A 63 1.82 -0.33 -2.18
N GLY A 64 1.20 -1.18 -2.98
CA GLY A 64 1.38 -2.61 -2.87
C GLY A 64 0.35 -3.44 -3.61
N HIS A 65 0.48 -4.75 -3.42
CA HIS A 65 -0.41 -5.76 -3.96
C HIS A 65 -0.79 -6.78 -2.88
N PHE A 66 -1.90 -7.47 -3.06
CA PHE A 66 -2.30 -8.59 -2.22
C PHE A 66 -1.81 -9.92 -2.81
N ALA A 67 -1.31 -10.83 -1.97
CA ALA A 67 -0.73 -12.08 -2.46
C ALA A 67 -1.76 -13.04 -3.09
N THR A 68 -3.01 -12.97 -2.64
CA THR A 68 -4.03 -13.99 -2.95
C THR A 68 -5.16 -13.51 -3.86
N ILE A 69 -5.19 -12.22 -4.19
CA ILE A 69 -6.23 -11.61 -5.04
C ILE A 69 -5.56 -10.60 -5.97
N PRO A 70 -6.07 -10.40 -7.19
CA PRO A 70 -5.62 -9.31 -8.06
C PRO A 70 -6.18 -8.00 -7.47
N PHE A 71 -5.44 -7.38 -6.55
CA PHE A 71 -5.82 -6.10 -5.97
C PHE A 71 -4.57 -5.29 -5.68
N VAL A 72 -4.44 -4.16 -6.37
CA VAL A 72 -3.34 -3.21 -6.24
C VAL A 72 -3.83 -1.93 -5.55
N PHE A 73 -2.91 -1.25 -4.89
CA PHE A 73 -3.16 0.11 -4.40
C PHE A 73 -1.91 0.97 -4.58
N ASN A 74 -2.13 2.24 -4.90
CA ASN A 74 -1.15 3.30 -4.92
C ASN A 74 -1.87 4.61 -4.59
N ILE A 75 -1.70 5.05 -3.34
CA ILE A 75 -2.42 6.16 -2.73
C ILE A 75 -1.40 7.14 -2.18
N ILE A 76 -1.51 8.41 -2.55
CA ILE A 76 -0.65 9.48 -2.05
C ILE A 76 -1.50 10.44 -1.25
N THR A 77 -1.11 10.70 0.00
CA THR A 77 -1.88 11.60 0.87
C THR A 77 -1.03 12.27 1.94
N ASP A 78 -1.42 13.48 2.33
CA ASP A 78 -0.93 14.20 3.52
C ASP A 78 -1.99 14.22 4.66
N GLU A 79 -3.12 13.53 4.48
CA GLU A 79 -4.22 13.52 5.44
C GLU A 79 -3.88 12.60 6.62
N LYS A 80 -3.65 13.20 7.78
CA LYS A 80 -3.19 12.49 8.99
C LYS A 80 -4.05 11.29 9.34
N VAL A 81 -5.38 11.44 9.30
CA VAL A 81 -6.32 10.37 9.64
C VAL A 81 -6.18 9.18 8.69
N VAL A 82 -6.11 9.44 7.37
CA VAL A 82 -5.92 8.39 6.36
C VAL A 82 -4.56 7.70 6.53
N ILE A 83 -3.51 8.47 6.79
CA ILE A 83 -2.16 7.94 7.01
C ILE A 83 -2.15 7.01 8.22
N GLU A 84 -2.74 7.43 9.34
CA GLU A 84 -2.81 6.64 10.57
C GLU A 84 -3.61 5.36 10.36
N GLU A 85 -4.77 5.43 9.72
CA GLU A 85 -5.63 4.27 9.45
C GLU A 85 -4.95 3.24 8.53
N LEU A 86 -4.39 3.68 7.40
CA LEU A 86 -3.71 2.79 6.46
C LEU A 86 -2.45 2.20 7.06
N THR A 87 -1.64 3.00 7.77
CA THR A 87 -0.45 2.51 8.46
C THR A 87 -0.83 1.42 9.46
N LYS A 88 -1.84 1.67 10.30
CA LYS A 88 -2.32 0.69 11.27
C LYS A 88 -2.81 -0.58 10.58
N ALA A 89 -3.62 -0.46 9.53
CA ALA A 89 -4.18 -1.61 8.81
C ALA A 89 -3.08 -2.47 8.14
N ILE A 90 -2.08 -1.83 7.53
CA ILE A 90 -0.91 -2.52 6.95
C ILE A 90 -0.12 -3.24 8.03
N ARG A 91 0.22 -2.56 9.14
CA ARG A 91 0.99 -3.20 10.23
C ARG A 91 0.23 -4.35 10.87
N MET A 92 -1.09 -4.23 11.04
CA MET A 92 -1.92 -5.34 11.48
C MET A 92 -1.95 -6.50 10.48
N ASN A 93 -1.95 -6.20 9.18
CA ASN A 93 -1.89 -7.23 8.14
C ASN A 93 -0.59 -8.05 8.23
N GLN A 94 0.55 -7.36 8.42
CA GLN A 94 1.87 -7.98 8.53
C GLN A 94 2.06 -8.85 9.77
N GLN A 95 1.23 -8.65 10.81
CA GLN A 95 1.23 -9.47 12.03
C GLN A 95 0.41 -10.76 11.92
N ARG A 96 -0.27 -10.99 10.78
CA ARG A 96 -1.10 -12.18 10.60
C ARG A 96 -0.26 -13.40 10.25
N LEU A 97 -0.69 -14.57 10.73
CA LEU A 97 -0.02 -15.84 10.47
C LEU A 97 0.02 -16.20 8.98
N ASP A 98 -1.01 -15.83 8.21
CA ASP A 98 -1.04 -16.08 6.76
C ASP A 98 -0.07 -15.18 5.99
N TYR A 99 0.19 -13.96 6.46
CA TYR A 99 1.24 -13.10 5.93
C TYR A 99 2.64 -13.65 6.25
N GLU A 100 2.86 -14.08 7.50
CA GLU A 100 4.14 -14.68 7.92
C GLU A 100 4.47 -15.95 7.12
N ALA A 101 3.49 -16.82 6.89
CA ALA A 101 3.65 -18.01 6.06
C ALA A 101 4.08 -17.67 4.62
N LEU A 102 3.49 -16.64 4.02
CA LEU A 102 3.91 -16.15 2.70
C LEU A 102 5.33 -15.61 2.71
N LYS A 103 5.69 -14.82 3.72
CA LYS A 103 7.02 -14.21 3.83
C LYS A 103 8.12 -15.26 3.91
N ASN A 104 7.89 -16.33 4.68
CA ASN A 104 8.84 -17.43 4.81
C ASN A 104 9.02 -18.21 3.50
N HIS A 105 7.96 -18.36 2.69
CA HIS A 105 8.07 -18.96 1.36
C HIS A 105 8.80 -18.04 0.36
N THR A 106 8.58 -16.73 0.40
CA THR A 106 9.27 -15.78 -0.48
C THR A 106 10.76 -15.66 -0.15
N SER A 107 11.16 -15.88 1.09
CA SER A 107 12.57 -15.79 1.54
C SER A 107 13.42 -17.03 1.19
N MET A 108 12.84 -18.04 0.56
CA MET A 108 13.52 -19.30 0.18
C MET A 108 14.10 -19.30 -1.24
N TYR A 109 14.02 -18.17 -1.96
CA TYR A 109 14.60 -17.97 -3.29
C TYR A 109 15.58 -16.79 -3.27
#